data_AF-A0A7X3VG32-F1
#
_entry.id   AF-A0A7X3VG32-F1
#
_cell.length_a   1.000
_cell.length_b   1.000
_cell.length_c   1.000
_cell.angle_alpha   90.00
_cell.angle_beta   90.00
_cell.angle_gamma   90.00
#
_symmetry.space_group_name_H-M   'P 1'
#
loop_
_entity.id
_entity.type
_entity.pdbx_description
1 polymer ?
#
loop_
_entity_poly.entity_id
_entity_poly.type
_entity_poly.pdbx_seq_one_letter_code
_entity_poly.pdbx_strand_id
1 'polypeptide(L)'
;MPGFRLNYGVAVCLFVALALPAYAQLESSDRPLAILDGEPITDADLDIESKLLDLRQQAYQARLEGLDNLITQRIVEKEAAKRGVTGRELLRKEVDDKIADPTHEEIEEFYRKQKSRINKPLEE
;
A
#
# COMPACT_ATOMS: atom_id res chain seq x y z
N MET A 1 -37.61 -47.01 -46.86
CA MET A 1 -37.43 -45.55 -46.91
C MET A 1 -38.12 -44.93 -45.70
N PRO A 2 -37.41 -44.58 -44.61
CA PRO A 2 -38.01 -43.80 -43.54
C PRO A 2 -37.81 -42.30 -43.80
N GLY A 3 -38.92 -41.57 -43.87
CA GLY A 3 -38.97 -40.12 -44.06
C GLY A 3 -38.49 -39.37 -42.81
N PHE A 4 -37.61 -38.40 -43.03
CA PHE A 4 -37.09 -37.49 -42.02
C PHE A 4 -38.15 -36.40 -41.76
N ARG A 5 -38.77 -36.41 -40.58
CA ARG A 5 -39.66 -35.33 -40.13
C ARG A 5 -38.79 -34.20 -39.56
N LEU A 6 -38.76 -33.07 -40.26
CA LEU A 6 -37.98 -31.88 -39.93
C LEU A 6 -38.62 -31.14 -38.75
N ASN A 7 -37.92 -31.08 -37.62
CA ASN A 7 -38.42 -30.55 -36.35
C ASN A 7 -38.13 -29.04 -36.24
N TYR A 8 -39.07 -28.20 -36.68
CA TYR A 8 -38.95 -26.73 -36.74
C TYR A 8 -38.77 -26.03 -35.38
N GLY A 9 -38.99 -26.74 -34.26
CA GLY A 9 -38.79 -26.17 -32.91
C GLY A 9 -37.33 -25.89 -32.55
N VAL A 10 -36.37 -26.62 -33.13
CA VAL A 10 -34.94 -26.44 -32.82
C VAL A 10 -34.35 -25.25 -33.59
N ALA A 11 -34.89 -24.93 -34.77
CA ALA A 11 -34.42 -23.83 -35.60
C ALA A 11 -34.82 -22.44 -35.07
N VAL A 12 -35.91 -22.32 -34.31
CA VAL A 12 -36.38 -21.03 -33.76
C VAL A 12 -35.56 -20.61 -32.53
N CYS A 13 -35.13 -21.56 -31.68
CA CYS A 13 -34.25 -21.25 -30.54
C CYS A 13 -32.83 -20.84 -30.97
N LEU A 14 -32.36 -21.30 -32.14
CA LEU A 14 -31.01 -21.01 -32.63
C LEU A 14 -30.89 -19.61 -33.26
N PHE A 15 -32.02 -18.99 -33.64
CA PHE A 15 -32.03 -17.62 -34.18
C PHE A 15 -32.23 -16.54 -33.10
N VAL A 16 -32.86 -16.86 -31.98
CA VAL A 16 -33.03 -15.93 -30.84
C VAL A 16 -31.76 -15.83 -29.99
N ALA A 17 -30.91 -16.86 -29.97
CA ALA A 17 -29.69 -16.89 -29.17
C ALA A 17 -28.51 -16.06 -29.76
N LEU A 18 -28.59 -15.68 -31.04
CA LEU A 18 -27.49 -14.95 -31.72
C LEU A 18 -27.60 -13.42 -31.65
N ALA A 19 -28.70 -12.88 -31.10
CA ALA A 19 -28.93 -11.44 -30.98
C ALA A 19 -28.67 -10.87 -29.57
N LEU A 20 -28.04 -11.64 -28.68
CA LEU A 20 -27.80 -11.24 -27.28
C LEU A 20 -26.40 -10.66 -26.92
N PRO A 21 -25.38 -10.52 -27.80
CA PRO A 21 -24.14 -9.87 -27.36
C PRO A 21 -24.21 -8.33 -27.41
N ALA A 22 -25.29 -7.73 -27.95
CA ALA A 22 -25.35 -6.29 -28.21
C ALA A 22 -25.86 -5.42 -27.04
N TYR A 23 -26.39 -6.00 -25.97
CA TYR A 23 -26.92 -5.23 -24.82
C TYR A 23 -25.98 -5.16 -23.61
N ALA A 24 -24.79 -5.79 -23.68
CA ALA A 24 -23.85 -5.81 -22.55
C ALA A 24 -22.80 -4.67 -22.58
N GLN A 25 -22.91 -3.71 -23.49
CA GLN A 25 -21.84 -2.75 -23.79
C GLN A 25 -22.13 -1.28 -23.46
N LEU A 26 -23.13 -0.98 -22.62
CA LEU A 26 -23.49 0.41 -22.30
C LEU A 26 -23.39 0.78 -20.81
N GLU A 27 -22.44 0.18 -20.09
CA GLU A 27 -21.82 0.83 -18.92
C GLU A 27 -20.62 1.64 -19.44
N SER A 28 -20.87 2.54 -20.39
CA SER A 28 -19.83 3.40 -20.95
C SER A 28 -19.48 4.47 -19.92
N SER A 29 -18.18 4.68 -19.70
CA SER A 29 -17.54 5.76 -18.92
C SER A 29 -17.88 7.19 -19.41
N ASP A 30 -18.96 7.32 -20.18
CA ASP A 30 -19.41 8.48 -20.94
C ASP A 30 -20.65 9.13 -20.30
N ARG A 31 -21.15 8.58 -19.17
CA ARG A 31 -22.18 9.25 -18.38
C ARG A 31 -21.53 10.46 -17.68
N PRO A 32 -22.07 11.68 -17.86
CA PRO A 32 -21.55 12.85 -17.16
C PRO A 32 -21.78 12.69 -15.65
N LEU A 33 -20.71 12.84 -14.88
CA LEU A 33 -20.71 12.93 -13.42
C LEU A 33 -21.12 14.32 -12.94
N ALA A 34 -20.76 15.35 -13.70
CA ALA A 34 -21.11 16.74 -13.45
C ALA A 34 -21.17 17.54 -14.76
N ILE A 35 -21.71 18.76 -14.70
CA ILE A 35 -21.72 19.70 -15.82
C ILE A 35 -21.18 21.03 -15.30
N LEU A 36 -20.17 21.59 -15.97
CA LEU A 36 -19.58 22.90 -15.67
C LEU A 36 -19.72 23.80 -16.90
N ASP A 37 -20.49 24.89 -16.78
CA ASP A 37 -20.74 25.83 -17.90
C ASP A 37 -21.25 25.18 -19.20
N GLY A 38 -21.94 24.05 -19.08
CA GLY A 38 -22.45 23.27 -20.22
C GLY A 38 -21.49 22.22 -20.75
N GLU A 39 -20.27 22.12 -20.22
CA GLU A 39 -19.31 21.06 -20.50
C GLU A 39 -19.52 19.87 -19.53
N PRO A 40 -19.78 18.66 -20.04
CA PRO A 40 -19.90 17.47 -19.19
C PRO A 40 -18.53 17.02 -18.68
N ILE A 41 -18.43 16.74 -17.38
CA ILE A 41 -17.27 16.10 -16.75
C ILE A 41 -17.62 14.62 -16.55
N THR A 42 -16.76 13.72 -17.03
CA THR A 42 -16.95 12.27 -17.01
C THR A 42 -15.87 11.57 -16.17
N ASP A 43 -16.00 10.26 -15.96
CA ASP A 43 -14.96 9.45 -15.30
C ASP A 43 -13.61 9.51 -16.03
N ALA A 44 -13.60 9.73 -17.35
CA ALA A 44 -12.37 9.81 -18.14
C ALA A 44 -11.53 11.06 -17.86
N ASP A 45 -12.17 12.12 -17.37
CA ASP A 45 -11.52 13.39 -17.00
C ASP A 45 -10.86 13.32 -15.62
N LEU A 46 -11.10 12.25 -14.86
CA LEU A 46 -10.58 12.05 -13.52
C LEU A 46 -9.35 11.14 -13.56
N ASP A 47 -8.23 11.60 -12.99
CA ASP A 47 -7.01 10.78 -12.84
C ASP A 47 -7.11 9.84 -11.62
N ILE A 48 -8.09 8.94 -11.64
CA ILE A 48 -8.38 8.02 -10.53
C ILE A 48 -7.33 6.92 -10.45
N GLU A 49 -6.89 6.39 -11.60
CA GLU A 49 -5.96 5.25 -11.63
C GLU A 49 -4.60 5.58 -11.04
N SER A 50 -4.03 6.76 -11.32
CA SER A 50 -2.77 7.19 -10.70
C SER A 50 -2.93 7.31 -9.18
N LYS A 51 -4.02 7.93 -8.73
CA LYS A 51 -4.30 8.12 -7.30
C LYS A 51 -4.50 6.80 -6.57
N LEU A 52 -5.18 5.85 -7.20
CA LEU A 52 -5.36 4.50 -6.68
C LEU A 52 -4.05 3.73 -6.60
N LEU A 53 -3.18 3.88 -7.60
CA LEU A 53 -1.85 3.26 -7.60
C LEU A 53 -1.01 3.79 -6.43
N ASP A 54 -0.99 5.10 -6.21
CA ASP A 54 -0.30 5.72 -5.08
C ASP A 54 -0.80 5.19 -3.74
N LEU A 55 -2.13 5.11 -3.56
CA LEU A 55 -2.74 4.59 -2.33
C LEU A 55 -2.40 3.11 -2.11
N ARG A 56 -2.40 2.30 -3.17
CA ARG A 56 -1.97 0.90 -3.10
C ARG A 56 -0.52 0.78 -2.70
N GLN A 57 0.36 1.63 -3.23
CA GLN A 57 1.77 1.65 -2.88
C GLN A 57 1.97 2.05 -1.41
N GLN A 58 1.29 3.10 -0.94
CA GLN A 58 1.35 3.51 0.46
C GLN A 58 0.86 2.40 1.40
N ALA A 59 -0.26 1.76 1.07
CA ALA A 59 -0.78 0.64 1.83
C ALA A 59 0.20 -0.54 1.87
N TYR A 60 0.87 -0.83 0.75
CA TYR A 60 1.90 -1.86 0.68
C TYR A 60 3.10 -1.54 1.58
N GLN A 61 3.61 -0.31 1.53
CA GLN A 61 4.72 0.12 2.38
C GLN A 61 4.39 0.04 3.86
N ALA A 62 3.20 0.52 4.27
CA ALA A 62 2.75 0.43 5.66
C ALA A 62 2.63 -1.03 6.14
N ARG A 63 2.20 -1.96 5.28
CA ARG A 63 2.17 -3.40 5.60
C ARG A 63 3.56 -3.97 5.77
N LEU A 64 4.51 -3.60 4.91
CA LEU A 64 5.90 -4.04 5.02
C LEU A 64 6.54 -3.55 6.31
N GLU A 65 6.40 -2.27 6.63
CA GLU A 65 6.94 -1.69 7.86
C GLU A 65 6.34 -2.35 9.11
N GLY A 66 5.01 -2.54 9.14
CA GLY A 66 4.35 -3.24 10.23
C GLY A 66 4.81 -4.70 10.38
N LEU A 67 5.01 -5.40 9.27
CA LEU A 67 5.52 -6.77 9.25
C LEU A 67 6.96 -6.84 9.78
N ASP A 68 7.83 -5.95 9.33
CA ASP A 68 9.24 -5.91 9.73
C ASP A 68 9.38 -5.61 11.24
N ASN A 69 8.63 -4.63 11.73
CA ASN A 69 8.56 -4.31 13.16
C ASN A 69 8.10 -5.52 13.98
N LEU A 70 7.06 -6.22 13.52
CA LEU A 70 6.56 -7.42 14.20
C LEU A 70 7.59 -8.54 14.19
N ILE A 71 8.24 -8.80 13.06
CA ILE A 71 9.30 -9.81 12.95
C ILE A 71 10.43 -9.48 13.94
N THR A 72 10.91 -8.24 13.93
CA THR A 72 11.97 -7.77 14.82
C THR A 72 11.60 -7.96 16.28
N GLN A 73 10.40 -7.53 16.68
CA GLN A 73 9.91 -7.72 18.04
C GLN A 73 9.88 -9.21 18.43
N ARG A 74 9.36 -10.08 17.56
CA ARG A 74 9.28 -11.52 17.82
C ARG A 74 10.65 -12.18 17.95
N ILE A 75 11.64 -11.72 17.19
CA ILE A 75 13.01 -12.22 17.29
C ILE A 75 13.60 -11.84 18.65
N VAL A 76 13.47 -10.57 19.05
CA VAL A 76 13.94 -10.08 20.36
C VAL A 76 13.25 -10.82 21.50
N GLU A 77 11.92 -10.97 21.47
CA GLU A 77 11.16 -11.68 22.50
C GLU A 77 11.58 -13.15 22.62
N LYS A 78 11.75 -13.84 21.48
CA LYS A 78 12.19 -15.25 21.47
C LYS A 78 13.58 -15.42 22.07
N GLU A 79 14.51 -14.54 21.71
CA GLU A 79 15.88 -14.62 22.22
C GLU A 79 15.97 -14.24 23.69
N ALA A 80 15.22 -13.21 24.12
CA ALA A 80 15.13 -12.81 25.51
C ALA A 80 14.54 -13.94 26.37
N ALA A 81 13.47 -14.59 25.89
CA ALA A 81 12.86 -15.75 26.55
C ALA A 81 13.83 -16.93 26.68
N LYS A 82 14.61 -17.26 25.64
CA LYS A 82 15.64 -18.31 25.70
C LYS A 82 16.70 -18.02 26.76
N ARG A 83 17.03 -16.74 26.98
CA ARG A 83 18.04 -16.28 27.94
C ARG A 83 17.47 -15.95 29.32
N GLY A 84 16.15 -16.07 29.50
CA GLY A 84 15.48 -15.74 30.76
C GLY A 84 15.56 -14.25 31.15
N VAL A 85 15.73 -13.35 30.18
CA VAL A 85 15.77 -11.89 30.39
C VAL A 85 14.60 -11.21 29.70
N THR A 86 14.35 -9.94 29.99
CA THR A 86 13.37 -9.15 29.25
C THR A 86 13.95 -8.67 27.91
N GLY A 87 13.09 -8.40 26.91
CA GLY A 87 13.54 -7.87 25.61
C GLY A 87 14.33 -6.56 25.73
N ARG A 88 13.96 -5.69 26.67
CA ARG A 88 14.68 -4.43 26.95
C ARG A 88 16.08 -4.68 27.49
N GLU A 89 16.23 -5.61 28.43
CA GLU A 89 17.56 -5.97 28.96
C GLU A 89 18.44 -6.63 27.91
N LEU A 90 17.85 -7.42 27.00
CA LEU A 90 18.58 -7.99 25.87
C LEU A 90 19.12 -6.89 24.96
N LEU A 91 18.26 -5.93 24.58
CA LEU A 91 18.66 -4.81 23.73
C LEU A 91 19.72 -3.94 24.40
N ARG A 92 19.59 -3.65 25.70
CA ARG A 92 20.60 -2.89 26.43
C ARG A 92 21.98 -3.57 26.36
N LYS A 93 22.04 -4.87 26.66
CA LYS A 93 23.31 -5.62 26.67
C LYS A 93 23.91 -5.80 25.28
N GLU A 94 23.09 -5.96 24.26
CA GLU A 94 23.55 -6.32 22.92
C GLU A 94 23.72 -5.12 21.97
N VAL A 95 23.09 -3.99 22.28
CA VAL A 95 23.07 -2.76 21.47
C VAL A 95 23.64 -1.60 22.28
N ASP A 96 22.93 -1.14 23.31
CA ASP A 96 23.26 0.11 24.02
C ASP A 96 24.66 0.04 24.67
N ASP A 97 24.94 -1.03 25.41
CA ASP A 97 26.20 -1.23 26.15
C ASP A 97 27.40 -1.45 25.20
N LYS A 98 27.18 -1.66 23.89
CA LYS A 98 28.25 -1.81 22.88
C LYS A 98 28.57 -0.53 22.15
N ILE A 99 27.77 0.52 22.34
CA ILE A 99 28.01 1.83 21.75
C ILE A 99 28.87 2.60 22.74
N ALA A 100 30.06 3.02 22.30
CA ALA A 100 30.91 3.88 23.12
C ALA A 100 30.25 5.26 23.29
N ASP A 101 30.38 5.83 24.49
CA ASP A 101 29.97 7.21 24.70
C ASP A 101 30.75 8.15 23.76
N PRO A 102 30.09 9.16 23.17
CA PRO A 102 30.75 10.09 22.27
C PRO A 102 31.88 10.83 22.98
N THR A 103 32.99 11.01 22.30
CA THR A 103 34.15 11.73 22.83
C THR A 103 33.85 13.22 22.97
N HIS A 104 34.59 13.91 23.84
CA HIS A 104 34.44 15.36 24.03
C HIS A 104 34.61 16.14 22.71
N GLU A 105 35.56 15.71 21.88
CA GLU A 105 35.83 16.34 20.58
C GLU A 105 34.68 16.15 19.58
N GLU A 106 34.05 14.97 19.54
CA GLU A 106 32.85 14.71 18.74
C GLU A 106 31.65 15.56 19.21
N ILE A 107 31.50 15.72 20.52
CA ILE A 107 30.45 16.56 21.13
C ILE A 107 30.65 18.03 20.75
N GLU A 108 31.87 18.55 20.88
CA GLU A 108 32.21 19.92 20.49
C GLU A 108 32.02 20.17 18.99
N GLU A 109 32.46 19.23 18.16
CA GLU A 109 32.29 19.33 16.71
C GLU A 109 30.81 19.30 16.32
N PHE A 110 30.03 18.41 16.92
CA PHE A 110 28.58 18.36 16.71
C PHE A 110 27.92 19.68 17.11
N TYR A 111 28.24 20.21 18.29
CA TYR A 111 27.74 21.49 18.77
C TYR A 111 28.10 22.64 17.83
N ARG A 112 29.36 22.71 17.37
CA ARG A 112 29.81 23.73 16.41
C ARG A 112 29.05 23.66 15.10
N LYS A 113 28.81 22.45 14.55
CA LYS A 113 28.03 22.24 13.33
C LYS A 113 26.55 22.62 13.52
N GLN A 114 26.01 22.39 14.71
CA GLN A 114 24.60 22.59 15.03
C GLN A 114 24.28 23.93 15.72
N LYS A 115 25.28 24.81 15.94
CA LYS A 115 25.15 26.06 16.71
C LYS A 115 24.04 26.99 16.23
N SER A 116 23.70 26.97 14.93
CA SER A 116 22.59 27.76 14.37
C SER A 116 21.20 27.24 14.77
N ARG A 117 21.09 25.97 15.18
CA ARG A 117 19.85 25.30 15.60
C ARG A 117 19.75 25.13 17.11
N ILE A 118 20.89 25.06 17.80
CA ILE A 118 20.97 24.85 19.26
C ILE A 118 21.09 26.23 19.93
N ASN A 119 20.03 26.65 20.64
CA ASN A 119 19.98 27.93 21.36
C ASN A 119 20.42 27.81 22.84
N LYS A 120 21.34 26.89 23.15
CA LYS A 120 21.87 26.67 24.49
C LYS A 120 23.40 26.53 24.44
N PRO A 121 24.14 27.01 25.46
CA PRO A 121 25.58 26.76 25.57
C PRO A 121 25.87 25.27 25.78
N LEU A 122 27.07 24.82 25.39
CA LEU A 122 27.49 23.42 25.53
C LEU A 122 27.76 23.02 26.99
N GLU A 123 28.06 23.98 27.86
CA GLU A 123 28.61 23.78 29.20
C GLU A 123 27.54 23.76 30.33
N GLU A 124 26.25 23.60 30.00
CA GLU A 124 25.16 23.47 30.98
C GLU A 124 24.90 22.03 31.43
#